data_AF-A0A7X9A163-F1
#
_entry.id   AF-A0A7X9A163-F1
#
_cell.length_a   1.000
_cell.length_b   1.000
_cell.length_c   1.000
_cell.angle_alpha   90.00
_cell.angle_beta   90.00
_cell.angle_gamma   90.00
#
_symmetry.space_group_name_H-M   'P 1'
#
loop_
_entity.id
_entity.type
_entity.pdbx_description
1 polymer ?
#
loop_
_entity_poly.entity_id
_entity_poly.type
_entity_poly.pdbx_seq_one_letter_code
_entity_poly.pdbx_strand_id
1 'polypeptide(L)' 'MEELETLPGVGPSTAEAIINFREENGPFKTIEDLMLVPGIKEGRFERMKDRLRVG' A
#
# COMPACT_ATOMS: atom_id res chain seq x y z
N MET A 1 -3.73 14.72 -1.79
CA MET A 1 -4.52 13.79 -0.96
C MET A 1 -3.72 12.51 -0.87
N GLU A 2 -3.11 12.25 0.29
CA GLU A 2 -2.27 11.08 0.51
C GLU A 2 -3.12 10.00 1.16
N GLU A 3 -3.78 9.17 0.33
CA GLU A 3 -4.79 8.20 0.80
C GLU A 3 -4.22 6.85 1.29
N LEU A 4 -2.89 6.68 1.30
CA LEU A 4 -2.26 5.41 1.70
C LEU A 4 -1.79 5.36 3.16
N GLU A 5 -1.83 6.47 3.89
CA GLU A 5 -1.25 6.54 5.25
C GLU A 5 -2.10 5.85 6.33
N THR A 6 -3.36 5.50 6.05
CA THR A 6 -4.27 4.92 7.04
C THR A 6 -4.95 3.66 6.53
N LEU A 7 -4.16 2.66 6.17
CA LEU A 7 -4.68 1.35 5.81
C LEU A 7 -4.96 0.50 7.06
N PRO A 8 -6.24 0.32 7.46
CA PRO A 8 -6.54 -0.48 8.64
C PRO A 8 -6.17 -1.95 8.39
N GLY A 9 -5.25 -2.48 9.20
CA GLY A 9 -4.70 -3.83 9.04
C GLY A 9 -3.29 -3.89 8.42
N VAL A 10 -2.72 -2.73 8.08
CA VAL A 10 -1.30 -2.57 7.75
C VAL A 10 -0.52 -2.34 9.04
N GLY A 11 0.44 -3.22 9.31
CA GLY A 11 1.37 -3.02 10.42
C GLY A 11 2.38 -1.91 10.10
N PRO A 12 3.07 -1.36 11.12
CA PRO A 12 4.03 -0.27 10.95
C PRO A 12 5.11 -0.55 9.89
N SER A 13 5.64 -1.77 9.84
CA SER A 13 6.65 -2.15 8.83
C SER A 13 6.13 -2.11 7.38
N THR A 14 4.84 -2.38 7.17
CA THR A 14 4.25 -2.33 5.84
C THR A 14 3.90 -0.89 5.45
N ALA A 15 3.47 -0.06 6.40
CA ALA A 15 3.27 1.37 6.15
C ALA A 15 4.59 2.05 5.73
N GLU A 16 5.68 1.75 6.44
CA GLU A 16 7.01 2.24 6.11
C GLU A 16 7.46 1.76 4.72
N ALA A 17 7.22 0.48 4.38
CA ALA A 17 7.54 -0.04 3.05
C ALA A 17 6.73 0.63 1.93
N ILE A 18 5.46 1.00 2.16
CA ILE A 18 4.64 1.74 1.19
C ILE A 18 5.23 3.13 0.95
N ILE A 19 5.64 3.83 2.02
CA ILE A 19 6.25 5.16 1.93
C ILE A 19 7.57 5.06 1.16
N ASN A 20 8.47 4.16 1.56
CA ASN A 20 9.75 3.95 0.88
C ASN A 20 9.56 3.61 -0.60
N PHE A 21 8.64 2.69 -0.92
CA PHE A 21 8.34 2.34 -2.30
C PHE A 21 7.85 3.56 -3.10
N ARG A 22 7.02 4.41 -2.49
CA ARG A 22 6.52 5.64 -3.13
C ARG A 22 7.62 6.68 -3.32
N GLU A 23 8.55 6.80 -2.39
CA GLU A 23 9.69 7.72 -2.54
C GLU A 23 10.67 7.24 -3.62
N GLU A 24 10.91 5.94 -3.71
CA GLU A 24 11.84 5.36 -4.69
C GLU A 24 11.24 5.21 -6.09
N ASN A 25 9.98 4.78 -6.20
CA ASN A 25 9.33 4.45 -7.48
C ASN A 25 8.33 5.52 -7.94
N GLY A 26 8.00 6.47 -7.06
CA GLY A 26 6.95 7.46 -7.31
C GLY A 26 5.56 6.99 -6.85
N PRO A 27 4.50 7.78 -7.12
CA PRO A 27 3.14 7.46 -6.70
C PRO A 27 2.64 6.14 -7.32
N PHE A 28 1.90 5.37 -6.51
CA PHE A 28 1.21 4.16 -6.97
C PHE A 28 0.18 4.53 -8.04
N LYS A 29 0.23 3.85 -9.19
CA LYS A 29 -0.71 4.07 -10.31
C LYS A 29 -1.95 3.19 -10.17
N THR A 30 -1.76 2.01 -9.60
CA THR A 30 -2.80 1.03 -9.38
C THR A 30 -2.76 0.55 -7.94
N ILE A 31 -3.88 0.02 -7.45
CA ILE A 31 -3.89 -0.68 -6.15
C ILE A 31 -3.00 -1.92 -6.19
N GLU A 32 -2.80 -2.54 -7.35
CA GLU A 32 -1.98 -3.74 -7.54
C GLU A 32 -0.49 -3.46 -7.32
N ASP A 33 -0.04 -2.22 -7.55
CA ASP A 33 1.33 -1.78 -7.26
C ASP A 33 1.67 -1.94 -5.76
N LEU A 34 0.66 -1.96 -4.87
CA LEU A 34 0.88 -2.26 -3.44
C LEU A 34 1.33 -3.71 -3.21
N MET A 35 1.02 -4.64 -4.11
CA MET A 35 1.55 -6.01 -4.03
C MET A 35 3.06 -6.08 -4.33
N LEU A 36 3.62 -5.05 -4.96
CA LEU A 36 5.07 -4.93 -5.16
C LEU A 36 5.79 -4.51 -3.86
N VAL A 37 5.05 -3.99 -2.88
CA VAL A 37 5.61 -3.54 -1.61
C VAL A 37 5.94 -4.74 -0.72
N PRO A 38 7.19 -4.85 -0.23
CA PRO A 38 7.58 -5.91 0.69
C PRO A 38 6.71 -5.92 1.94
N GLY A 39 6.10 -7.07 2.26
CA GLY A 39 5.22 -7.23 3.42
C GLY A 39 3.73 -7.07 3.13
N ILE A 40 3.35 -6.71 1.89
CA ILE A 40 1.99 -6.87 1.39
C ILE A 40 1.89 -8.21 0.68
N LYS A 41 1.27 -9.19 1.34
CA LYS A 41 0.93 -10.47 0.73
C LYS A 41 -0.50 -10.42 0.19
N GLU A 42 -0.80 -11.27 -0.78
CA GLU A 42 -2.12 -11.41 -1.41
C GLU A 42 -3.27 -11.48 -0.38
N GLY A 43 -3.14 -12.30 0.66
CA GLY A 43 -4.17 -12.39 1.72
C GLY A 43 -4.36 -11.11 2.55
N ARG A 44 -3.34 -10.26 2.66
CA ARG A 44 -3.45 -8.94 3.31
C ARG A 44 -4.00 -7.90 2.32
N PHE A 45 -3.52 -7.94 1.08
CA PHE A 45 -4.00 -7.10 -0.01
C PHE A 45 -5.49 -7.27 -0.25
N GLU A 46 -5.99 -8.50 -0.35
CA GLU A 46 -7.41 -8.81 -0.53
C GLU A 46 -8.31 -8.20 0.56
N ARG A 47 -7.85 -8.14 1.81
CA ARG A 47 -8.61 -7.52 2.91
C ARG A 47 -8.63 -6.00 2.86
N MET A 48 -7.69 -5.41 2.13
CA MET A 48 -7.49 -3.97 2.05
C MET A 48 -7.92 -3.39 0.70
N LYS A 49 -7.94 -4.19 -0.38
CA LYS A 49 -8.23 -3.73 -1.74
C LYS A 49 -9.58 -3.02 -1.84
N ASP A 50 -10.57 -3.48 -1.07
CA ASP A 50 -11.91 -2.88 -1.03
C ASP A 50 -11.94 -1.51 -0.33
N ARG A 51 -10.89 -1.19 0.43
CA ARG A 51 -10.70 0.09 1.16
C ARG A 51 -9.60 0.96 0.56
N LEU A 52 -8.91 0.45 -0.46
CA LEU A 52 -7.83 1.12 -1.14
C LEU A 52 -8.37 1.90 -2.34
N ARG A 53 -7.99 3.16 -2.44
CA ARG A 53 -8.19 3.98 -3.64
C ARG A 53 -6.85 4.58 -4.05
N VAL A 54 -6.58 4.49 -5.34
CA VAL A 54 -5.54 5.28 -6.01
C VAL A 54 -6.24 6.48 -6.66
N GLY A 55 -5.74 7.68 -6.39
CA GLY A 55 -6.31 8.96 -6.81
C GLY A 55 -5.33 9.79 -7.60
#